data_AF-A0A7C6GZY2-F1
#
_entry.id   AF-A0A7C6GZY2-F1
#
_cell.length_a   1.000
_cell.length_b   1.000
_cell.length_c   1.000
_cell.angle_alpha   90.00
_cell.angle_beta   90.00
_cell.angle_gamma   90.00
#
_symmetry.space_group_name_H-M   'P 1'
#
loop_
_entity.id
_entity.type
_entity.pdbx_description
1 polymer ?
#
loop_
_entity_poly.entity_id
_entity_poly.type
_entity_poly.pdbx_seq_one_letter_code
_entity_poly.pdbx_strand_id
1 'polypeptide(L)'
;MELLGRRIRARRRQLRLTQKDLATATTSSFISRIERGKDFPSLQVLGTIAQSLLLTAGELLGDHLLLEAAKLSVLDAEQCQLYLNHLPETSITRYLASLTACSQNASKPIPSPPPDPEMHFLAALVALQRHNEPKAREFAAAGIKLNPMNRPLTKVKLQALLQNLTAGLGQPCTTPASIVELLRRIQGSTSARLPHPESITYEDVASAQLLQVLSLLCKYPSK
;
A
#
# COMPACT_ATOMS: atom_id res chain seq x y z
N MET A 1 -7.19 9.84 14.25
CA MET A 1 -6.25 10.96 14.53
C MET A 1 -5.18 10.63 15.58
N GLU A 2 -5.42 9.67 16.47
CA GLU A 2 -4.36 9.09 17.33
C GLU A 2 -3.12 8.67 16.52
N LEU A 3 -3.33 8.17 15.30
CA LEU A 3 -2.25 7.77 14.40
C LEU A 3 -1.25 8.90 14.10
N LEU A 4 -1.70 10.15 13.89
CA LEU A 4 -0.80 11.28 13.63
C LEU A 4 0.17 11.48 14.81
N GLY A 5 -0.36 11.49 16.03
CA GLY A 5 0.43 11.61 17.24
C GLY A 5 1.45 10.48 17.40
N ARG A 6 1.02 9.24 17.11
CA ARG A 6 1.90 8.06 17.14
C ARG A 6 3.00 8.14 16.08
N ARG A 7 2.69 8.58 14.85
CA ARG A 7 3.67 8.79 13.76
C ARG A 7 4.71 9.86 14.13
N ILE A 8 4.27 11.01 14.66
CA ILE A 8 5.17 12.07 15.16
C ILE A 8 6.11 11.50 16.22
N ARG A 9 5.56 10.80 17.22
CA ARG A 9 6.32 10.20 18.32
C ARG A 9 7.33 9.16 17.83
N ALA A 10 6.91 8.29 16.91
CA ALA A 10 7.75 7.25 16.34
C ALA A 10 8.94 7.87 15.60
N ARG A 11 8.68 8.82 14.69
CA ARG A 11 9.75 9.49 13.93
C ARG A 11 10.69 10.30 14.82
N ARG A 12 10.14 11.03 15.79
CA ARG A 12 10.94 11.78 16.77
C ARG A 12 11.93 10.86 17.50
N ARG A 13 11.46 9.70 17.96
CA ARG A 13 12.28 8.72 18.67
C ARG A 13 13.35 8.09 17.77
N GLN A 14 13.03 7.83 16.51
CA GLN A 14 14.03 7.37 15.52
C GLN A 14 15.18 8.37 15.38
N LEU A 15 14.87 9.68 15.38
CA LEU A 15 15.85 10.75 15.34
C LEU A 15 16.49 11.08 16.70
N ARG A 16 16.13 10.35 17.76
CA ARG A 16 16.60 10.56 19.14
C ARG A 16 16.34 11.97 19.67
N LEU A 17 15.28 12.61 19.21
CA LEU A 17 14.88 13.95 19.62
C LEU A 17 13.95 13.93 20.84
N THR A 18 14.04 14.94 21.67
CA THR A 18 13.11 15.20 22.78
C THR A 18 11.88 15.98 22.30
N GLN A 19 10.81 16.03 23.11
CA GLN A 19 9.65 16.88 22.79
C GLN A 19 10.00 18.37 22.79
N LYS A 20 11.05 18.77 23.52
CA LYS A 20 11.56 20.14 23.52
C LYS A 20 12.23 20.48 22.19
N ASP A 21 12.94 19.52 21.58
CA ASP A 21 13.59 19.72 20.29
C ASP A 21 12.58 19.92 19.14
N LEU A 22 11.36 19.38 19.27
CA LEU A 22 10.25 19.61 18.32
C LEU A 22 9.47 20.89 18.60
N ALA A 23 9.59 21.45 19.79
CA ALA A 23 8.82 22.60 20.25
C ALA A 23 9.45 23.93 19.78
N THR A 24 9.80 24.03 18.50
CA THR A 24 10.44 25.23 17.92
C THR A 24 9.45 26.37 17.70
N ALA A 25 8.25 26.06 17.20
CA ALA A 25 7.15 27.02 17.02
C ALA A 25 6.00 26.82 18.03
N THR A 26 6.20 26.00 19.06
CA THR A 26 5.16 25.69 20.06
C THR A 26 5.78 25.28 21.39
N THR A 27 5.01 24.71 22.32
CA THR A 27 5.50 24.25 23.63
C THR A 27 5.65 22.73 23.66
N SER A 28 6.60 22.23 24.46
CA SER A 28 6.79 20.78 24.68
C SER A 28 5.53 20.10 25.24
N SER A 29 4.78 20.80 26.09
CA SER A 29 3.47 20.35 26.60
C SER A 29 2.45 20.16 25.48
N PHE A 30 2.41 21.06 24.49
CA PHE A 30 1.54 20.92 23.33
C PHE A 30 1.95 19.72 22.46
N ILE A 31 3.25 19.57 22.18
CA ILE A 31 3.78 18.38 21.48
C ILE A 31 3.36 17.09 22.19
N SER A 32 3.49 17.04 23.52
CA SER A 32 3.07 15.89 24.32
C SER A 32 1.57 15.59 24.24
N ARG A 33 0.71 16.60 24.10
CA ARG A 33 -0.74 16.39 23.89
C ARG A 33 -1.03 15.91 22.47
N ILE A 34 -0.36 16.44 21.45
CA ILE A 34 -0.45 15.96 20.05
C ILE A 34 -0.02 14.49 19.97
N GLU A 35 1.13 14.12 20.53
CA GLU A 35 1.65 12.75 20.48
C GLU A 35 0.74 11.72 21.16
N ARG A 36 -0.12 12.17 22.08
CA ARG A 36 -1.14 11.34 22.74
C ARG A 36 -2.51 11.40 22.06
N GLY A 37 -2.62 12.09 20.92
CA GLY A 37 -3.88 12.27 20.18
C GLY A 37 -4.90 13.15 20.91
N LYS A 38 -4.49 13.96 21.89
CA LYS A 38 -5.38 14.82 22.68
C LYS A 38 -5.64 16.17 22.02
N ASP A 39 -4.65 16.68 21.29
CA ASP A 39 -4.70 17.99 20.66
C ASP A 39 -4.39 17.88 19.16
N PHE A 40 -4.91 18.84 18.41
CA PHE A 40 -4.73 18.96 16.97
C PHE A 40 -3.85 20.17 16.65
N PRO A 41 -2.70 19.97 15.98
CA PRO A 41 -1.93 21.10 15.48
C PRO A 41 -2.68 21.78 14.33
N SER A 42 -2.54 23.10 14.21
CA SER A 42 -2.88 23.78 12.95
C SER A 42 -1.97 23.29 11.83
N LEU A 43 -2.37 23.51 10.57
CA LEU A 43 -1.54 23.11 9.42
C LEU A 43 -0.15 23.75 9.46
N GLN A 44 -0.06 25.01 9.91
CA GLN A 44 1.20 25.72 10.09
C GLN A 44 2.09 25.02 11.13
N VAL A 45 1.55 24.69 12.31
CA VAL A 45 2.30 24.00 13.36
C VAL A 45 2.72 22.60 12.91
N LEU A 46 1.84 21.87 12.23
CA LEU A 46 2.17 20.56 11.65
C LEU A 46 3.32 20.67 10.64
N GLY A 47 3.33 21.72 9.81
CA GLY A 47 4.44 22.01 8.89
C GLY A 47 5.77 22.19 9.61
N THR A 48 5.81 22.96 10.70
CA THR A 48 7.04 23.15 11.49
C THR A 48 7.50 21.87 12.19
N ILE A 49 6.55 21.07 12.71
CA ILE A 49 6.87 19.75 13.29
C ILE A 49 7.46 18.84 12.22
N ALA A 50 6.85 18.80 11.03
CA ALA A 50 7.32 17.97 9.91
C ALA A 50 8.74 18.35 9.49
N GLN A 51 9.02 19.65 9.35
CA GLN A 51 10.35 20.16 9.02
C GLN A 51 11.40 19.71 10.05
N SER A 52 11.08 19.79 11.34
CA SER A 52 11.96 19.34 12.43
C SER A 52 12.21 17.82 12.41
N LEU A 53 11.30 17.07 11.78
CA LEU A 53 11.37 15.61 11.61
C LEU A 53 11.92 15.17 10.25
N LEU A 54 12.39 16.11 9.42
CA LEU A 54 12.87 15.88 8.05
C LEU A 54 11.81 15.19 7.17
N LEU A 55 10.56 15.62 7.30
CA LEU A 55 9.41 15.14 6.56
C LEU A 55 8.54 16.30 6.07
N THR A 56 7.64 16.00 5.15
CA THR A 56 6.51 16.87 4.81
C THR A 56 5.32 16.61 5.74
N ALA A 57 4.41 17.58 5.85
CA ALA A 57 3.16 17.39 6.60
C ALA A 57 2.31 16.23 6.02
N GLY A 58 2.35 16.04 4.70
CA GLY A 58 1.67 14.93 4.02
C GLY A 58 2.19 13.56 4.43
N GLU A 59 3.50 13.40 4.59
CA GLU A 59 4.09 12.16 5.10
C GLU A 59 3.72 11.87 6.55
N LEU A 60 3.59 12.90 7.40
CA LEU A 60 3.13 12.73 8.77
C LEU A 60 1.65 12.33 8.84
N LEU A 61 0.79 12.96 8.04
CA LEU A 61 -0.62 12.56 7.93
C LEU A 61 -0.75 11.13 7.45
N GLY A 62 0.00 10.77 6.40
CA GLY A 62 0.21 9.38 6.00
C GLY A 62 -0.96 8.74 5.25
N ASP A 63 -2.12 9.38 5.11
CA ASP A 63 -3.31 8.81 4.43
C ASP A 63 -2.98 8.17 3.08
N HIS A 64 -2.15 8.83 2.27
CA HIS A 64 -1.71 8.25 1.00
C HIS A 64 -0.88 6.97 1.18
N LEU A 65 0.08 6.97 2.11
CA LEU A 65 0.91 5.79 2.42
C LEU A 65 0.04 4.62 2.91
N LEU A 66 -0.93 4.90 3.79
CA LEU A 66 -1.84 3.88 4.32
C LEU A 66 -2.75 3.32 3.23
N LEU A 67 -3.23 4.18 2.32
CA LEU A 67 -4.07 3.74 1.21
C LEU A 67 -3.29 2.86 0.25
N GLU A 68 -2.06 3.22 -0.10
CA GLU A 68 -1.19 2.38 -0.92
C GLU A 68 -0.85 1.05 -0.24
N ALA A 69 -0.57 1.07 1.06
CA ALA A 69 -0.34 -0.14 1.85
C ALA A 69 -1.56 -1.06 1.91
N ALA A 70 -2.77 -0.50 2.05
CA ALA A 70 -4.02 -1.24 2.00
C ALA A 70 -4.22 -1.93 0.64
N LYS A 71 -3.93 -1.22 -0.47
CA LYS A 71 -4.00 -1.80 -1.82
C LYS A 71 -3.01 -2.94 -2.01
N LEU A 72 -1.77 -2.77 -1.55
CA LEU A 72 -0.71 -3.78 -1.66
C LEU A 72 -1.01 -5.03 -0.82
N SER A 73 -1.70 -4.87 0.30
CA SER A 73 -2.08 -5.96 1.20
C SER A 73 -3.47 -6.53 0.93
N VAL A 74 -4.12 -6.23 -0.22
CA VAL A 74 -5.51 -6.66 -0.48
C VAL A 74 -5.76 -8.17 -0.33
N LEU A 75 -4.73 -9.00 -0.56
CA LEU A 75 -4.77 -10.46 -0.42
C LEU A 75 -4.52 -10.95 1.03
N ASP A 76 -3.98 -10.09 1.90
CA ASP A 76 -3.85 -10.28 3.34
C ASP A 76 -4.91 -9.42 4.06
N ALA A 77 -6.09 -9.99 4.26
CA ALA A 77 -7.24 -9.24 4.76
C ALA A 77 -7.07 -8.68 6.18
N GLU A 78 -6.27 -9.33 7.04
CA GLU A 78 -5.94 -8.79 8.36
C GLU A 78 -5.14 -7.50 8.21
N GLN A 79 -4.08 -7.54 7.40
CA GLN A 79 -3.22 -6.38 7.17
C GLN A 79 -3.93 -5.27 6.39
N CYS A 80 -4.73 -5.61 5.37
CA CYS A 80 -5.52 -4.64 4.62
C CYS A 80 -6.48 -3.88 5.55
N GLN A 81 -7.23 -4.63 6.38
CA GLN A 81 -8.19 -4.04 7.31
C GLN A 81 -7.50 -3.17 8.37
N LEU A 82 -6.32 -3.56 8.85
CA LEU A 82 -5.51 -2.74 9.76
C LEU A 82 -5.26 -1.34 9.19
N TYR A 83 -4.86 -1.21 7.92
CA TYR A 83 -4.66 0.10 7.29
C TYR A 83 -5.98 0.85 7.06
N LEU A 84 -7.03 0.15 6.60
CA LEU A 84 -8.33 0.76 6.33
C LEU A 84 -8.96 1.37 7.59
N ASN A 85 -8.75 0.78 8.77
CA ASN A 85 -9.24 1.31 10.05
C ASN A 85 -8.69 2.70 10.42
N HIS A 86 -7.60 3.13 9.76
CA HIS A 86 -7.01 4.44 9.98
C HIS A 86 -7.36 5.47 8.90
N LEU A 87 -8.06 5.05 7.85
CA LEU A 87 -8.42 5.90 6.73
C LEU A 87 -9.87 6.39 6.85
N PRO A 88 -10.19 7.57 6.29
CA PRO A 88 -11.58 8.00 6.18
C PRO A 88 -12.37 7.03 5.28
N GLU A 89 -13.66 6.90 5.58
CA GLU A 89 -14.57 6.19 4.71
C GLU A 89 -14.80 6.96 3.41
N THR A 90 -14.47 6.33 2.30
CA THR A 90 -14.63 6.84 0.93
C THR A 90 -15.18 5.72 0.06
N SER A 91 -15.53 6.01 -1.19
CA SER A 91 -15.91 4.95 -2.14
C SER A 91 -14.78 3.93 -2.33
N ILE A 92 -13.52 4.36 -2.38
CA ILE A 92 -12.35 3.48 -2.57
C ILE A 92 -12.11 2.64 -1.31
N THR A 93 -12.11 3.23 -0.11
CA THR A 93 -11.84 2.46 1.12
C THR A 93 -12.96 1.47 1.44
N ARG A 94 -14.23 1.81 1.17
CA ARG A 94 -15.35 0.85 1.23
C ARG A 94 -15.23 -0.27 0.20
N TYR A 95 -14.78 0.05 -1.00
CA TYR A 95 -14.51 -0.95 -2.03
C TYR A 95 -13.40 -1.91 -1.61
N LEU A 96 -12.27 -1.40 -1.13
CA LEU A 96 -11.15 -2.22 -0.64
C LEU A 96 -11.56 -3.11 0.54
N ALA A 97 -12.31 -2.57 1.51
CA ALA A 97 -12.86 -3.36 2.62
C ALA A 97 -13.76 -4.51 2.13
N SER A 98 -14.62 -4.21 1.16
CA SER A 98 -15.50 -5.22 0.54
C SER A 98 -14.71 -6.27 -0.23
N LEU A 99 -13.71 -5.84 -1.00
CA LEU A 99 -12.89 -6.68 -1.85
C LEU A 99 -12.00 -7.61 -1.02
N THR A 100 -11.35 -7.10 0.02
CA THR A 100 -10.50 -7.90 0.91
C THR A 100 -11.32 -8.88 1.75
N ALA A 101 -12.53 -8.51 2.20
CA ALA A 101 -13.43 -9.47 2.87
C ALA A 101 -13.85 -10.65 1.97
N CYS A 102 -13.85 -10.46 0.64
CA CYS A 102 -14.13 -11.52 -0.32
C CYS A 102 -12.96 -12.49 -0.52
N SER A 103 -11.73 -12.13 -0.13
CA SER A 103 -10.57 -13.05 -0.23
C SER A 103 -10.66 -14.19 0.80
N GLN A 104 -11.24 -13.91 1.97
CA GLN A 104 -11.41 -14.87 3.07
C GLN A 104 -12.69 -15.72 2.96
N ASN A 105 -13.70 -15.25 2.21
CA ASN A 105 -15.00 -15.92 2.10
C ASN A 105 -15.37 -16.21 0.63
N ALA A 106 -15.18 -17.47 0.22
CA ALA A 106 -15.44 -17.95 -1.13
C ALA A 106 -16.92 -17.85 -1.56
N SER A 107 -17.86 -17.71 -0.62
CA SER A 107 -19.29 -17.58 -0.94
C SER A 107 -19.69 -16.14 -1.27
N LYS A 108 -18.91 -15.14 -0.83
CA LYS A 108 -19.23 -13.72 -1.10
C LYS A 108 -18.82 -13.38 -2.55
N PRO A 109 -19.68 -12.75 -3.37
CA PRO A 109 -19.31 -12.36 -4.73
C PRO A 109 -18.23 -11.27 -4.72
N ILE A 110 -17.30 -11.31 -5.67
CA ILE A 110 -16.28 -10.26 -5.82
C ILE A 110 -16.99 -8.96 -6.26
N PRO A 111 -16.84 -7.84 -5.53
CA PRO A 111 -17.53 -6.60 -5.87
C PRO A 111 -17.03 -6.05 -7.21
N SER A 112 -17.93 -5.42 -7.97
CA SER A 112 -17.55 -4.73 -9.20
C SER A 112 -16.57 -3.60 -8.90
N PRO A 113 -15.41 -3.54 -9.56
CA PRO A 113 -14.47 -2.44 -9.36
C PRO A 113 -15.07 -1.10 -9.84
N PRO A 114 -14.79 0.02 -9.15
CA PRO A 114 -15.07 1.36 -9.68
C PRO A 114 -14.26 1.62 -10.97
N PRO A 115 -14.57 2.67 -11.76
CA PRO A 115 -13.88 3.00 -13.01
C PRO A 115 -12.46 3.55 -12.77
N ASP A 116 -11.63 2.75 -12.13
CA ASP A 116 -10.24 3.01 -11.79
C ASP A 116 -9.41 1.78 -12.22
N PRO A 117 -8.37 1.95 -13.05
CA PRO A 117 -7.56 0.84 -13.57
C PRO A 117 -6.88 0.01 -12.48
N GLU A 118 -6.49 0.66 -11.37
CA GLU A 118 -5.82 -0.04 -10.27
C GLU A 118 -6.81 -0.89 -9.48
N MET A 119 -8.04 -0.42 -9.28
CA MET A 119 -9.08 -1.22 -8.63
C MET A 119 -9.44 -2.47 -9.46
N HIS A 120 -9.45 -2.34 -10.79
CA HIS A 120 -9.60 -3.50 -11.69
C HIS A 120 -8.44 -4.50 -11.56
N PHE A 121 -7.22 -4.00 -11.43
CA PHE A 121 -6.06 -4.85 -11.17
C PHE A 121 -6.19 -5.62 -9.84
N LEU A 122 -6.56 -4.94 -8.75
CA LEU A 122 -6.75 -5.59 -7.45
C LEU A 122 -7.90 -6.60 -7.47
N ALA A 123 -9.01 -6.30 -8.14
CA ALA A 123 -10.12 -7.23 -8.35
C ALA A 123 -9.67 -8.50 -9.08
N ALA A 124 -8.82 -8.34 -10.10
CA ALA A 124 -8.26 -9.46 -10.85
C ALA A 124 -7.34 -10.34 -9.97
N LEU A 125 -6.51 -9.73 -9.11
CA LEU A 125 -5.68 -10.49 -8.16
C LEU A 125 -6.53 -11.32 -7.17
N VAL A 126 -7.57 -10.74 -6.60
CA VAL A 126 -8.48 -11.48 -5.68
C VAL A 126 -9.23 -12.59 -6.41
N ALA A 127 -9.67 -12.35 -7.65
CA ALA A 127 -10.28 -13.40 -8.48
C ALA A 127 -9.32 -14.55 -8.76
N LEU A 128 -8.04 -14.25 -9.02
CA LEU A 128 -7.00 -15.26 -9.22
C LEU A 128 -6.71 -16.04 -7.94
N GLN A 129 -6.63 -15.38 -6.78
CA GLN A 129 -6.49 -16.05 -5.47
C GLN A 129 -7.64 -17.03 -5.19
N ARG A 130 -8.83 -16.74 -5.71
CA ARG A 130 -10.01 -17.61 -5.63
C ARG A 130 -10.11 -18.63 -6.75
N HIS A 131 -9.05 -18.81 -7.54
CA HIS A 131 -9.00 -19.73 -8.68
C HIS A 131 -10.08 -19.45 -9.75
N ASN A 132 -10.58 -18.22 -9.84
CA ASN A 132 -11.54 -17.79 -10.87
C ASN A 132 -10.81 -17.02 -11.99
N GLU A 133 -10.05 -17.77 -12.79
CA GLU A 133 -9.30 -17.20 -13.92
C GLU A 133 -10.16 -16.45 -14.96
N PRO A 134 -11.37 -16.92 -15.34
CA PRO A 134 -12.21 -16.18 -16.28
C PRO A 134 -12.55 -14.77 -15.76
N LYS A 135 -12.92 -14.66 -14.48
CA LYS A 135 -13.24 -13.36 -13.87
C LYS A 135 -11.99 -12.48 -13.71
N ALA A 136 -10.84 -13.09 -13.37
CA ALA A 136 -9.57 -12.36 -13.31
C ALA A 136 -9.20 -11.75 -14.68
N ARG A 137 -9.36 -12.52 -15.77
CA ARG A 137 -9.13 -12.06 -17.14
C ARG A 137 -10.09 -10.93 -17.54
N GLU A 138 -11.36 -11.05 -17.19
CA GLU A 138 -12.38 -10.03 -17.42
C GLU A 138 -12.00 -8.70 -16.75
N PHE A 139 -11.67 -8.73 -15.46
CA PHE A 139 -11.28 -7.52 -14.72
C PHE A 139 -9.99 -6.89 -15.27
N ALA A 140 -8.96 -7.70 -15.56
CA ALA A 140 -7.71 -7.19 -16.13
C ALA A 140 -7.92 -6.52 -17.50
N ALA A 141 -8.70 -7.16 -18.38
CA ALA A 141 -9.02 -6.60 -19.69
C ALA A 141 -9.85 -5.31 -19.59
N ALA A 142 -10.83 -5.27 -18.68
CA ALA A 142 -11.62 -4.06 -18.41
C ALA A 142 -10.73 -2.91 -17.89
N GLY A 143 -9.79 -3.18 -16.99
CA GLY A 143 -8.83 -2.20 -16.49
C GLY A 143 -7.95 -1.58 -17.58
N ILE A 144 -7.51 -2.38 -18.56
CA ILE A 144 -6.72 -1.87 -19.71
C ILE A 144 -7.56 -0.93 -20.59
N LYS A 145 -8.84 -1.25 -20.81
CA LYS A 145 -9.76 -0.43 -21.63
C LYS A 145 -9.99 0.96 -21.05
N LEU A 146 -9.81 1.15 -19.74
CA LEU A 146 -9.87 2.46 -19.08
C LEU A 146 -8.69 3.38 -19.44
N ASN A 147 -7.71 2.89 -20.20
CA ASN A 147 -6.54 3.63 -20.69
C ASN A 147 -5.76 4.40 -19.58
N PRO A 148 -4.96 3.71 -18.76
CA PRO A 148 -4.18 4.30 -17.65
C PRO A 148 -3.01 5.19 -18.11
N MET A 149 -3.27 6.25 -18.86
CA MET A 149 -2.23 7.11 -19.47
C MET A 149 -1.28 7.74 -18.44
N ASN A 150 -1.81 8.13 -17.28
CA ASN A 150 -1.03 8.73 -16.19
C ASN A 150 -0.62 7.72 -15.11
N ARG A 151 -0.76 6.41 -15.38
CA ARG A 151 -0.44 5.33 -14.43
C ARG A 151 0.32 4.20 -15.12
N PRO A 152 1.56 4.44 -15.56
CA PRO A 152 2.34 3.48 -16.34
C PRO A 152 2.56 2.16 -15.60
N LEU A 153 2.81 2.20 -14.29
CA LEU A 153 2.97 0.97 -13.49
C LEU A 153 1.69 0.14 -13.46
N THR A 154 0.52 0.77 -13.26
CA THR A 154 -0.77 0.07 -13.29
C THR A 154 -1.03 -0.56 -14.67
N LYS A 155 -0.67 0.15 -15.75
CA LYS A 155 -0.74 -0.38 -17.12
C LYS A 155 0.09 -1.65 -17.27
N VAL A 156 1.36 -1.59 -16.85
CA VAL A 156 2.29 -2.74 -16.91
C VAL A 156 1.77 -3.90 -16.08
N LYS A 157 1.30 -3.65 -14.84
CA LYS A 157 0.71 -4.69 -13.96
C LYS A 157 -0.47 -5.41 -14.63
N LEU A 158 -1.40 -4.66 -15.20
CA LEU A 158 -2.56 -5.20 -15.91
C LEU A 158 -2.16 -6.02 -17.15
N GLN A 159 -1.24 -5.49 -17.96
CA GLN A 159 -0.76 -6.17 -19.17
C GLN A 159 -0.03 -7.47 -18.83
N ALA A 160 0.90 -7.43 -17.86
CA ALA A 160 1.62 -8.61 -17.40
C ALA A 160 0.68 -9.67 -16.82
N LEU A 161 -0.29 -9.27 -15.99
CA LEU A 161 -1.28 -10.18 -15.45
C LEU A 161 -2.12 -10.82 -16.56
N LEU A 162 -2.60 -10.03 -17.52
CA LEU A 162 -3.40 -10.55 -18.64
C LEU A 162 -2.59 -11.52 -19.50
N GLN A 163 -1.34 -11.19 -19.82
CA GLN A 163 -0.43 -12.07 -20.57
C GLN A 163 -0.23 -13.42 -19.86
N ASN A 164 -0.01 -13.40 -18.54
CA ASN A 164 0.12 -14.60 -17.72
C ASN A 164 -1.15 -15.46 -17.74
N LEU A 165 -2.33 -14.83 -17.73
CA LEU A 165 -3.63 -15.51 -17.80
C LEU A 165 -3.96 -16.05 -19.21
N THR A 166 -3.34 -15.53 -20.27
CA THR A 166 -3.60 -15.96 -21.66
C THR A 166 -2.60 -16.99 -22.17
N ALA A 167 -1.32 -16.89 -21.79
CA ALA A 167 -0.26 -17.80 -22.26
C ALA A 167 -0.36 -19.21 -21.64
N GLY A 168 -1.32 -19.44 -20.74
CA GLY A 168 -1.26 -20.52 -19.77
C GLY A 168 -0.08 -20.30 -18.81
N LEU A 169 -0.12 -20.88 -17.62
CA LEU A 169 0.98 -20.78 -16.65
C LEU A 169 2.32 -21.38 -17.17
N GLY A 170 2.38 -21.92 -18.39
CA GLY A 170 3.43 -22.82 -18.90
C GLY A 170 4.62 -22.25 -19.69
N GLN A 171 4.72 -20.95 -20.04
CA GLN A 171 6.00 -20.41 -20.55
C GLN A 171 6.78 -19.70 -19.44
N PRO A 172 7.86 -20.29 -18.90
CA PRO A 172 8.74 -19.59 -17.98
C PRO A 172 9.47 -18.50 -18.76
N CYS A 173 9.11 -17.24 -18.57
CA CYS A 173 10.02 -16.15 -18.92
C CYS A 173 11.31 -16.40 -18.13
N THR A 174 12.40 -16.73 -18.84
CA THR A 174 13.74 -16.83 -18.25
C THR A 174 14.07 -15.48 -17.65
N THR A 175 13.86 -15.36 -16.34
CA THR A 175 14.15 -14.15 -15.60
C THR A 175 15.67 -14.05 -15.47
N PRO A 176 16.31 -12.95 -15.88
CA PRO A 176 17.75 -12.77 -15.72
C PRO A 176 18.18 -13.02 -14.27
N ALA A 177 19.28 -13.74 -14.07
CA ALA A 177 19.79 -14.08 -12.74
C ALA A 177 20.03 -12.83 -11.86
N SER A 178 20.39 -11.69 -12.47
CA SER A 178 20.54 -10.41 -11.78
C SER A 178 19.22 -9.87 -11.20
N ILE A 179 18.09 -10.05 -11.89
CA ILE A 179 16.76 -9.66 -11.41
C ILE A 179 16.30 -10.59 -10.29
N VAL A 180 16.56 -11.88 -10.43
CA VAL A 180 16.31 -12.91 -9.40
C VAL A 180 17.09 -12.61 -8.12
N GLU A 181 18.35 -12.21 -8.25
CA GLU A 181 19.23 -11.80 -7.15
C GLU A 181 18.71 -10.51 -6.48
N LEU A 182 18.38 -9.49 -7.27
CA LEU A 182 17.81 -8.24 -6.78
C LEU A 182 16.52 -8.49 -6.00
N LEU A 183 15.62 -9.31 -6.55
CA LEU A 183 14.37 -9.72 -5.90
C LEU A 183 14.63 -10.34 -4.53
N ARG A 184 15.58 -11.28 -4.46
CA ARG A 184 15.90 -11.96 -3.19
C ARG A 184 16.50 -11.00 -2.16
N ARG A 185 17.32 -10.03 -2.60
CA ARG A 185 17.88 -9.00 -1.71
C ARG A 185 16.78 -8.09 -1.17
N ILE A 186 15.89 -7.62 -2.03
CA ILE A 186 14.76 -6.78 -1.62
C ILE A 186 13.87 -7.58 -0.66
N GLN A 187 13.45 -8.79 -1.02
CA GLN A 187 12.65 -9.68 -0.17
C GLN A 187 13.33 -10.01 1.16
N GLY A 188 14.65 -10.19 1.19
CA GLY A 188 15.40 -10.45 2.42
C GLY A 188 15.55 -9.21 3.31
N SER A 189 15.49 -8.01 2.73
CA SER A 189 15.51 -6.74 3.46
C SER A 189 14.13 -6.25 3.90
N THR A 190 13.07 -6.62 3.17
CA THR A 190 11.69 -6.29 3.51
C THR A 190 11.10 -7.36 4.41
N SER A 191 10.41 -6.96 5.47
CA SER A 191 9.59 -7.92 6.23
C SER A 191 8.51 -8.52 5.32
N ALA A 192 8.15 -9.79 5.54
CA ALA A 192 7.11 -10.48 4.77
C ALA A 192 5.75 -9.74 4.78
N ARG A 193 5.52 -8.90 5.79
CA ARG A 193 4.39 -7.99 5.94
C ARG A 193 4.90 -6.55 5.99
N LEU A 194 4.11 -5.62 5.44
CA LEU A 194 4.36 -4.18 5.57
C LEU A 194 4.37 -3.74 7.06
N PRO A 195 5.11 -2.68 7.41
CA PRO A 195 5.19 -2.21 8.81
C PRO A 195 3.86 -1.66 9.35
N HIS A 196 3.75 -1.55 10.68
CA HIS A 196 2.57 -0.98 11.32
C HIS A 196 2.25 0.44 10.79
N PRO A 197 0.96 0.86 10.72
CA PRO A 197 0.54 2.19 10.25
C PRO A 197 1.32 3.39 10.79
N GLU A 198 1.84 3.31 12.01
CA GLU A 198 2.58 4.40 12.65
C GLU A 198 4.06 4.51 12.23
N SER A 199 4.61 3.44 11.66
CA SER A 199 6.01 3.36 11.25
C SER A 199 6.19 3.24 9.75
N ILE A 200 5.12 3.00 8.99
CA ILE A 200 5.21 2.84 7.53
C ILE A 200 5.73 4.11 6.85
N THR A 201 6.69 3.89 5.96
CA THR A 201 7.40 4.92 5.19
C THR A 201 7.09 4.81 3.70
N TYR A 202 7.55 5.81 2.94
CA TYR A 202 7.51 5.76 1.48
C TYR A 202 8.34 4.60 0.90
N GLU A 203 9.51 4.31 1.50
CA GLU A 203 10.41 3.26 1.03
C GLU A 203 9.80 1.87 1.18
N ASP A 204 9.03 1.64 2.24
CA ASP A 204 8.29 0.39 2.43
C ASP A 204 7.25 0.16 1.31
N VAL A 205 6.46 1.20 1.01
CA VAL A 205 5.44 1.16 -0.05
C VAL A 205 6.08 0.99 -1.42
N ALA A 206 7.13 1.74 -1.72
CA ALA A 206 7.85 1.67 -2.99
C ALA A 206 8.46 0.27 -3.20
N SER A 207 9.09 -0.29 -2.17
CA SER A 207 9.68 -1.64 -2.20
C SER A 207 8.60 -2.71 -2.47
N ALA A 208 7.47 -2.64 -1.79
CA ALA A 208 6.37 -3.57 -1.99
C ALA A 208 5.70 -3.42 -3.38
N GLN A 209 5.54 -2.20 -3.89
CA GLN A 209 5.07 -1.96 -5.27
C GLN A 209 6.03 -2.58 -6.29
N LEU A 210 7.33 -2.42 -6.11
CA LEU A 210 8.35 -3.00 -6.98
C LEU A 210 8.31 -4.53 -6.96
N LEU A 211 8.24 -5.13 -5.77
CA LEU A 211 8.10 -6.59 -5.62
C LEU A 211 6.85 -7.12 -6.33
N GLN A 212 5.70 -6.44 -6.19
CA GLN A 212 4.46 -6.84 -6.86
C GLN A 212 4.57 -6.80 -8.39
N VAL A 213 5.21 -5.77 -8.96
CA VAL A 213 5.44 -5.69 -10.42
C VAL A 213 6.36 -6.82 -10.86
N LEU A 214 7.48 -7.00 -10.16
CA LEU A 214 8.47 -8.00 -10.52
C LEU A 214 7.94 -9.43 -10.38
N SER A 215 7.09 -9.73 -9.39
CA SER A 215 6.44 -11.04 -9.27
C SER A 215 5.47 -11.36 -10.40
N LEU A 216 4.89 -10.33 -11.03
CA LEU A 216 4.05 -10.54 -12.23
C LEU A 216 4.89 -10.78 -13.48
N LEU A 217 6.04 -10.11 -13.60
CA LEU A 217 6.91 -10.23 -14.77
C LEU A 217 7.80 -11.48 -14.73
N CYS A 218 8.23 -11.86 -13.52
CA CYS A 218 9.12 -12.98 -13.28
C CYS A 218 8.28 -14.12 -12.73
N LYS A 219 8.01 -15.16 -13.53
CA LYS A 219 7.42 -16.41 -13.02
C LYS A 219 8.44 -17.06 -12.09
N TYR A 220 8.44 -16.68 -10.82
CA TYR A 220 9.21 -17.38 -9.81
C TYR A 220 8.47 -18.69 -9.51
N PRO A 221 9.12 -19.87 -9.61
CA PRO A 221 8.57 -21.04 -8.97
C PRO A 221 8.55 -20.75 -7.46
N SER A 222 7.37 -20.65 -6.87
CA SER A 222 7.22 -20.77 -5.43
C SER A 222 7.89 -22.08 -5.03
N LYS A 223 8.92 -22.00 -4.19
CA LYS A 223 9.44 -23.18 -3.49
C LYS A 223 8.44 -23.61 -2.44
#